data_AF-A0A9X9Q5J0-F1
#
_entry.id   AF-A0A9X9Q5J0-F1
#
_cell.length_a   1.000
_cell.length_b   1.000
_cell.length_c   1.000
_cell.angle_alpha   90.00
_cell.angle_beta   90.00
_cell.angle_gamma   90.00
#
_symmetry.space_group_name_H-M   'P 1'
#
loop_
_entity.id
_entity.type
_entity.pdbx_description
1 polymer ?
#
loop_
_entity_poly.entity_id
_entity_poly.type
_entity_poly.pdbx_seq_one_letter_code
_entity_poly.pdbx_strand_id
1 'polypeptide(L)'
;EIREELYDFHEDLLIHCGVPLEEEEEEEEDTSWAGKLRALVYKIKGPPKPEKEQPTEEEERCPTTLKELISQTMIRWAQEDQIQDAELVRMMFSLLQRQYDSIGELLQALRKTYTISQASVSDTINLLAALGQIRCLLSVRMGKEEELLMINGLGDIMNNKVFYQHPNLMRVLGMHETVMEVMVNVLGAEKSQ
;
A
#
# COMPACT_ATOMS: atom_id res chain seq x y z
N GLU A 1 -4.29 -30.85 3.99
CA GLU A 1 -2.89 -30.56 3.63
C GLU A 1 -2.81 -29.26 2.81
N ILE A 2 -2.48 -29.23 1.50
CA ILE A 2 -2.22 -27.95 0.77
C ILE A 2 -3.36 -26.92 0.89
N ARG A 3 -4.62 -27.39 0.83
CA ARG A 3 -5.78 -26.50 0.98
C ARG A 3 -5.81 -25.84 2.37
N GLU A 4 -5.51 -26.58 3.42
CA GLU A 4 -5.51 -26.07 4.80
C GLU A 4 -4.36 -25.08 4.98
N GLU A 5 -3.16 -25.42 4.52
CA GLU A 5 -2.01 -24.50 4.54
C GLU A 5 -2.29 -23.15 3.83
N LEU A 6 -3.09 -23.18 2.74
CA LEU A 6 -3.50 -21.96 2.05
C LEU A 6 -4.53 -21.14 2.85
N TYR A 7 -5.41 -21.78 3.62
CA TYR A 7 -6.33 -21.09 4.52
C TYR A 7 -5.58 -20.49 5.70
N ASP A 8 -4.68 -21.25 6.32
CA ASP A 8 -3.84 -20.78 7.42
C ASP A 8 -3.00 -19.57 6.99
N PHE A 9 -2.36 -19.63 5.81
CA PHE A 9 -1.62 -18.50 5.25
C PHE A 9 -2.51 -17.28 4.96
N HIS A 10 -3.75 -17.51 4.53
CA HIS A 10 -4.70 -16.42 4.26
C HIS A 10 -5.11 -15.71 5.57
N GLU A 11 -5.38 -16.47 6.63
CA GLU A 11 -5.70 -15.93 7.96
C GLU A 11 -4.51 -15.14 8.53
N ASP A 12 -3.30 -15.71 8.48
CA ASP A 12 -2.07 -15.02 8.89
C ASP A 12 -1.88 -13.70 8.14
N LEU A 13 -2.18 -13.68 6.84
CA LEU A 13 -2.09 -12.47 6.01
C LEU A 13 -3.11 -11.41 6.44
N LEU A 14 -4.35 -11.81 6.74
CA LEU A 14 -5.40 -10.90 7.20
C LEU A 14 -5.05 -10.28 8.57
N ILE A 15 -4.56 -11.10 9.50
CA ILE A 15 -4.07 -10.65 10.81
C ILE A 15 -2.91 -9.68 10.64
N HIS A 16 -1.93 -9.99 9.79
CA HIS A 16 -0.81 -9.10 9.50
C HIS A 16 -1.26 -7.76 8.87
N CYS A 17 -2.30 -7.79 8.03
CA CYS A 17 -2.91 -6.57 7.48
C CYS A 17 -3.73 -5.78 8.52
N GLY A 18 -3.90 -6.29 9.75
CA GLY A 18 -4.68 -5.65 10.81
C GLY A 18 -6.17 -5.60 10.48
N VAL A 19 -6.66 -6.62 9.75
CA VAL A 19 -8.08 -6.91 9.59
C VAL A 19 -8.50 -7.65 10.86
N PRO A 20 -9.44 -7.11 11.65
CA PRO A 20 -10.01 -7.89 12.74
C PRO A 20 -10.70 -9.08 12.10
N LEU A 21 -10.15 -10.28 12.34
CA LEU A 21 -10.95 -11.48 12.22
C LEU A 21 -11.94 -11.35 13.38
N GLU A 22 -13.17 -10.96 13.06
CA GLU A 22 -14.27 -11.25 13.97
C GLU A 22 -14.20 -12.76 14.13
N GLU A 23 -13.74 -13.22 15.29
CA GLU A 23 -14.24 -14.49 15.80
C GLU A 23 -15.75 -14.28 15.73
N GLU A 24 -16.41 -14.88 14.74
CA GLU A 24 -17.84 -15.10 14.83
C GLU A 24 -17.95 -15.81 16.18
N GLU A 25 -18.34 -15.07 17.21
CA GLU A 25 -18.87 -15.68 18.42
C GLU A 25 -19.95 -16.58 17.85
N GLU A 26 -19.65 -17.88 17.75
CA GLU A 26 -20.67 -18.90 17.67
C GLU A 26 -21.52 -18.58 18.89
N GLU A 27 -22.59 -17.80 18.69
CA GLU A 27 -23.63 -17.66 19.68
C GLU A 27 -24.05 -19.10 19.90
N GLU A 28 -23.52 -19.73 20.95
CA GLU A 28 -24.05 -20.96 21.49
C GLU A 28 -25.50 -20.61 21.79
N GLU A 29 -26.40 -20.86 20.85
CA GLU A 29 -27.82 -20.67 21.04
C GLU A 29 -28.17 -21.53 22.25
N ASP A 30 -28.31 -20.89 23.39
CA ASP A 30 -28.57 -21.53 24.67
C ASP A 30 -30.00 -22.10 24.59
N THR A 31 -30.14 -23.32 24.03
CA THR A 31 -31.43 -23.97 23.70
C THR A 31 -32.27 -24.29 24.94
N SER A 32 -31.69 -24.07 26.12
CA SER A 32 -32.32 -24.14 27.43
C SER A 32 -33.57 -23.26 27.55
N TRP A 33 -34.59 -23.79 28.24
CA TRP A 33 -35.82 -23.08 28.60
C TRP A 33 -35.55 -21.72 29.29
N ALA A 34 -34.46 -21.63 30.08
CA ALA A 34 -34.07 -20.41 30.76
C ALA A 34 -33.51 -19.34 29.80
N GLY A 35 -32.85 -19.76 28.71
CA GLY A 35 -32.38 -18.87 27.64
C GLY A 35 -33.54 -18.26 26.87
N LYS A 36 -34.53 -19.09 26.51
CA LYS A 36 -35.77 -18.64 25.82
C LYS A 36 -36.60 -17.67 26.66
N LEU A 37 -36.70 -17.89 27.98
CA LEU A 37 -37.36 -16.97 28.91
C LEU A 37 -36.61 -15.64 29.02
N ARG A 38 -35.28 -15.65 29.11
CA ARG A 38 -34.46 -14.42 29.12
C ARG A 38 -34.62 -13.64 27.82
N ALA A 39 -34.59 -14.29 26.66
CA ALA A 39 -34.79 -13.66 25.36
C ALA A 39 -36.18 -12.99 25.24
N LEU A 40 -37.23 -13.63 25.79
CA LEU A 40 -38.57 -13.04 25.87
C LEU A 40 -38.62 -11.83 26.82
N VAL A 41 -37.94 -11.89 27.96
CA VAL A 41 -37.84 -10.76 28.91
C VAL A 41 -37.12 -9.58 28.26
N TYR A 42 -36.03 -9.82 27.51
CA TYR A 42 -35.33 -8.77 26.77
C TYR A 42 -36.16 -8.17 25.63
N LYS A 43 -36.99 -8.95 24.94
CA LYS A 43 -37.95 -8.42 23.94
C LYS A 43 -39.04 -7.54 24.56
N ILE A 44 -39.42 -7.76 25.82
CA ILE A 44 -40.50 -7.03 26.50
C ILE A 44 -39.98 -5.78 27.24
N LYS A 45 -38.84 -5.91 27.93
CA LYS A 45 -38.28 -4.82 28.76
C LYS A 45 -37.14 -4.06 28.09
N GLY A 46 -36.64 -4.52 26.95
CA GLY A 46 -35.38 -4.08 26.37
C GLY A 46 -34.18 -4.62 27.18
N PRO A 47 -33.01 -4.77 26.54
CA PRO A 47 -31.78 -5.05 27.28
C PRO A 47 -31.51 -3.91 28.28
N PRO A 48 -30.94 -4.22 29.47
CA PRO A 48 -30.50 -3.17 30.38
C PRO A 48 -29.54 -2.27 29.63
N LYS A 49 -29.87 -0.98 29.54
CA LYS A 49 -28.95 0.00 28.96
C LYS A 49 -27.69 -0.02 29.82
N PRO A 50 -26.50 -0.30 29.25
CA PRO A 50 -25.28 -0.01 29.99
C PRO A 50 -25.34 1.47 30.36
N GLU A 51 -25.16 1.76 31.64
CA GLU A 51 -24.94 3.12 32.09
C GLU A 51 -23.82 3.69 31.21
N LYS A 52 -24.04 4.88 30.65
CA LYS A 52 -22.99 5.59 29.92
C LYS A 52 -21.90 5.89 30.94
N GLU A 53 -20.94 4.97 31.07
CA GLU A 53 -19.65 5.29 31.64
C GLU A 53 -19.15 6.51 30.86
N GLN A 54 -18.93 7.58 31.61
CA GLN A 54 -18.17 8.73 31.12
C GLN A 54 -16.89 8.17 30.49
N PRO A 55 -16.36 8.76 29.40
CA PRO A 55 -15.10 8.31 28.84
C PRO A 55 -14.07 8.46 29.96
N THR A 56 -13.78 7.34 30.62
CA THR A 56 -12.66 7.24 31.54
C THR A 56 -11.47 7.58 30.68
N GLU A 57 -10.70 8.58 31.12
CA GLU A 57 -9.45 8.97 30.51
C GLU A 57 -8.72 7.70 30.09
N GLU A 58 -8.63 7.47 28.77
CA GLU A 58 -7.91 6.33 28.24
C GLU A 58 -6.49 6.48 28.78
N GLU A 59 -6.13 5.73 29.83
CA GLU A 59 -4.73 5.53 30.18
C GLU A 59 -4.03 5.26 28.87
N GLU A 60 -3.08 6.12 28.48
CA GLU A 60 -2.39 6.07 27.20
C GLU A 60 -1.78 4.67 27.03
N ARG A 61 -2.56 3.75 26.46
CA ARG A 61 -2.13 2.39 26.20
C ARG A 61 -0.99 2.56 25.23
N CYS A 62 0.22 2.21 25.69
CA CYS A 62 1.40 2.24 24.86
C CYS A 62 1.07 1.44 23.59
N PRO A 63 1.11 2.07 22.41
CA PRO A 63 0.70 1.41 21.18
C PRO A 63 1.57 0.17 20.98
N THR A 64 0.92 -0.95 20.70
CA THR A 64 1.62 -2.25 20.56
C THR A 64 2.05 -2.49 19.12
N THR A 65 1.40 -1.82 18.17
CA THR A 65 1.68 -1.91 16.74
C THR A 65 2.00 -0.55 16.12
N LEU A 66 2.72 -0.56 15.00
CA LEU A 66 3.01 0.67 14.23
C LEU A 66 1.72 1.35 13.75
N LYS A 67 0.70 0.56 13.38
CA LYS A 67 -0.62 1.05 12.93
C LYS A 67 -1.30 1.88 14.02
N GLU A 68 -1.33 1.37 15.25
CA GLU A 68 -1.88 2.07 16.40
C GLU A 68 -1.08 3.34 16.72
N LEU A 69 0.25 3.24 16.74
CA LEU A 69 1.13 4.37 17.04
C LEU A 69 0.88 5.53 16.07
N ILE A 70 0.86 5.26 14.76
CA ILE A 70 0.61 6.28 13.74
C ILE A 70 -0.80 6.85 13.90
N SER A 71 -1.80 6.01 14.12
CA SER A 71 -3.19 6.46 14.25
C SER A 71 -3.38 7.37 15.46
N GLN A 72 -2.88 6.98 16.63
CA GLN A 72 -2.93 7.78 17.85
C GLN A 72 -2.15 9.08 17.70
N THR A 73 -0.96 9.03 17.11
CA THR A 73 -0.13 10.24 16.91
C THR A 73 -0.83 11.26 16.01
N MET A 74 -1.42 10.80 14.90
CA MET A 74 -2.13 11.69 13.96
C MET A 74 -3.39 12.30 14.58
N ILE A 75 -4.14 11.52 15.37
CA ILE A 75 -5.31 12.01 16.10
C ILE A 75 -4.87 13.05 17.14
N ARG A 76 -3.81 12.76 17.89
CA ARG A 76 -3.28 13.68 18.91
C ARG A 76 -2.83 15.00 18.29
N TRP A 77 -2.07 14.98 17.19
CA TRP A 77 -1.65 16.20 16.48
C TRP A 77 -2.83 17.04 15.99
N ALA A 78 -3.93 16.41 15.56
CA ALA A 78 -5.13 17.12 15.13
C ALA A 78 -5.96 17.69 16.29
N GLN A 79 -5.79 17.16 17.51
CA GLN A 79 -6.49 17.59 18.73
C GLN A 79 -5.73 18.68 19.50
N GLU A 80 -4.40 18.63 19.50
CA GLU A 80 -3.55 19.55 20.26
C GLU A 80 -3.58 20.98 19.71
N ASP A 81 -3.52 21.15 18.38
CA ASP A 81 -3.47 22.48 17.75
C ASP A 81 -4.06 22.50 16.33
N GLN A 82 -4.45 23.68 15.86
CA GLN A 82 -4.93 23.88 14.50
C GLN A 82 -3.77 23.94 13.50
N ILE A 83 -3.69 22.93 12.64
CA ILE A 83 -2.68 22.86 11.58
C ILE A 83 -3.05 23.78 10.41
N GLN A 84 -2.18 24.75 10.10
CA GLN A 84 -2.41 25.72 9.02
C GLN A 84 -1.96 25.24 7.63
N ASP A 85 -0.93 24.40 7.58
CA ASP A 85 -0.37 23.91 6.32
C ASP A 85 -1.26 22.82 5.70
N ALA A 86 -1.89 23.15 4.57
CA ALA A 86 -2.76 22.23 3.84
C ALA A 86 -2.01 21.02 3.26
N GLU A 87 -0.72 21.17 2.92
CA GLU A 87 0.08 20.04 2.42
C GLU A 87 0.35 19.03 3.53
N LEU A 88 0.70 19.51 4.72
CA LEU A 88 0.86 18.65 5.90
C LEU A 88 -0.43 17.89 6.21
N VAL A 89 -1.57 18.57 6.25
CA VAL A 89 -2.88 17.93 6.49
C VAL A 89 -3.15 16.83 5.45
N ARG A 90 -2.89 17.10 4.17
CA ARG A 90 -3.04 16.10 3.11
C ARG A 90 -2.12 14.89 3.32
N MET A 91 -0.88 15.11 3.73
CA MET A 91 0.07 14.02 4.01
C MET A 91 -0.32 13.20 5.23
N MET A 92 -0.84 13.84 6.29
CA MET A 92 -1.34 13.16 7.49
C MET A 92 -2.51 12.24 7.15
N PHE A 93 -3.53 12.74 6.44
CA PHE A 93 -4.68 11.93 6.04
C PHE A 93 -4.31 10.83 5.04
N SER A 94 -3.39 11.11 4.11
CA SER A 94 -2.85 10.09 3.21
C SER A 94 -2.19 8.96 4.00
N LEU A 95 -1.34 9.28 4.99
CA LEU A 95 -0.70 8.26 5.82
C LEU A 95 -1.72 7.48 6.63
N LEU A 96 -2.70 8.16 7.24
CA LEU A 96 -3.76 7.53 8.02
C LEU A 96 -4.59 6.59 7.15
N GLN A 97 -5.01 7.02 5.95
CA GLN A 97 -5.74 6.17 5.01
C GLN A 97 -4.98 4.90 4.68
N ARG A 98 -3.66 4.99 4.45
CA ARG A 98 -2.79 3.82 4.18
C ARG A 98 -2.68 2.86 5.36
N GLN A 99 -2.80 3.34 6.60
CA GLN A 99 -2.81 2.46 7.78
C GLN A 99 -4.10 1.63 7.88
N TYR A 100 -5.23 2.16 7.41
CA TYR A 100 -6.52 1.47 7.44
C TYR A 100 -6.80 0.66 6.17
N ASP A 101 -6.30 1.10 5.01
CA ASP A 101 -6.44 0.41 3.72
C ASP A 101 -5.21 -0.46 3.37
N SER A 102 -4.80 -1.30 4.31
CA SER A 102 -3.63 -2.19 4.15
C SER A 102 -3.82 -3.20 3.01
N ILE A 103 -5.05 -3.69 2.80
CA ILE A 103 -5.40 -4.61 1.72
C ILE A 103 -5.29 -3.89 0.37
N GLY A 104 -5.81 -2.65 0.26
CA GLY A 104 -5.72 -1.86 -0.97
C GLY A 104 -4.27 -1.56 -1.34
N GLU A 105 -3.44 -1.18 -0.35
CA GLU A 105 -2.00 -0.96 -0.54
C GLU A 105 -1.29 -2.24 -1.01
N LEU A 106 -1.60 -3.40 -0.40
CA LEU A 106 -1.06 -4.69 -0.82
C LEU A 106 -1.49 -5.02 -2.25
N LEU A 107 -2.76 -4.82 -2.60
CA LEU A 107 -3.27 -5.07 -3.95
C LEU A 107 -2.58 -4.17 -4.99
N GLN A 108 -2.33 -2.90 -4.64
CA GLN A 108 -1.60 -1.98 -5.51
C GLN A 108 -0.13 -2.39 -5.68
N ALA A 109 0.52 -2.84 -4.61
CA ALA A 109 1.88 -3.36 -4.65
C ALA A 109 1.98 -4.63 -5.51
N LEU A 110 1.04 -5.57 -5.35
CA LEU A 110 0.97 -6.82 -6.11
C LEU A 110 0.85 -6.61 -7.61
N ARG A 111 0.14 -5.57 -8.05
CA ARG A 111 0.07 -5.19 -9.48
C ARG A 111 1.44 -4.79 -10.06
N LYS A 112 2.37 -4.39 -9.20
CA LYS A 112 3.75 -4.03 -9.57
C LYS A 112 4.78 -5.13 -9.26
N THR A 113 4.39 -6.20 -8.58
CA THR A 113 5.26 -7.33 -8.28
C THR A 113 5.44 -8.21 -9.51
N TYR A 114 6.67 -8.63 -9.77
CA TYR A 114 6.99 -9.54 -10.85
C TYR A 114 8.05 -10.54 -10.38
N THR A 115 7.89 -11.81 -10.76
CA THR A 115 8.85 -12.87 -10.42
C THR A 115 9.72 -13.18 -11.64
N ILE A 116 11.03 -13.30 -11.41
CA ILE A 116 12.01 -13.64 -12.44
C ILE A 116 12.78 -14.89 -12.04
N SER A 117 13.37 -15.57 -13.03
CA SER A 117 14.30 -16.65 -12.76
C SER A 117 15.59 -16.11 -12.14
N GLN A 118 16.18 -16.90 -11.25
CA GLN A 118 17.46 -16.57 -10.61
C GLN A 118 18.58 -16.34 -11.63
N ALA A 119 18.54 -17.02 -12.78
CA ALA A 119 19.53 -16.86 -13.86
C ALA A 119 19.47 -15.47 -14.55
N SER A 120 18.36 -14.74 -14.41
CA SER A 120 18.14 -13.43 -15.04
C SER A 120 18.32 -12.25 -14.07
N VAL A 121 18.74 -12.51 -12.82
CA VAL A 121 18.84 -11.47 -11.78
C VAL A 121 19.86 -10.40 -12.16
N SER A 122 21.06 -10.78 -12.60
CA SER A 122 22.11 -9.83 -12.99
C SER A 122 21.67 -8.92 -14.14
N ASP A 123 21.04 -9.51 -15.15
CA ASP A 123 20.55 -8.77 -16.31
C ASP A 123 19.39 -7.85 -15.93
N THR A 124 18.53 -8.28 -15.00
CA THR A 124 17.43 -7.44 -14.50
C THR A 124 17.96 -6.25 -13.68
N ILE A 125 19.01 -6.43 -12.89
CA ILE A 125 19.67 -5.33 -12.16
C ILE A 125 20.24 -4.31 -13.14
N ASN A 126 20.94 -4.77 -14.18
CA ASN A 126 21.50 -3.89 -15.21
C ASN A 126 20.40 -3.13 -15.96
N LEU A 127 19.29 -3.81 -16.29
CA LEU A 127 18.13 -3.19 -16.92
C LEU A 127 17.51 -2.10 -16.02
N LEU A 128 17.33 -2.38 -14.73
CA LEU A 128 16.79 -1.43 -13.75
C LEU A 128 17.71 -0.23 -13.55
N ALA A 129 19.03 -0.45 -13.55
CA ALA A 129 20.02 0.63 -13.46
C ALA A 129 19.94 1.55 -14.68
N ALA A 130 19.91 1.00 -15.90
CA ALA A 130 19.77 1.77 -17.13
C ALA A 130 18.44 2.54 -17.18
N LEU A 131 17.33 1.90 -16.78
CA LEU A 131 16.03 2.56 -16.69
C LEU A 131 16.01 3.68 -15.63
N GLY A 132 16.64 3.45 -14.49
CA GLY A 132 16.80 4.46 -13.44
C GLY A 132 17.58 5.67 -13.92
N GLN A 133 18.68 5.45 -14.65
CA GLN A 133 19.47 6.52 -15.25
C GLN A 133 18.64 7.37 -16.21
N ILE A 134 17.88 6.75 -17.11
CA ILE A 134 16.98 7.48 -18.03
C ILE A 134 15.96 8.31 -17.25
N ARG A 135 15.35 7.75 -16.20
CA ARG A 135 14.35 8.45 -15.38
C ARG A 135 14.92 9.66 -14.65
N CYS A 136 16.15 9.58 -14.16
CA CYS A 136 16.81 10.73 -13.55
C CYS A 136 16.98 11.88 -14.56
N LEU A 137 17.29 11.57 -15.82
CA LEU A 137 17.47 12.57 -16.88
C LEU A 137 16.16 13.27 -17.27
N LEU A 138 14.99 12.65 -17.03
CA LEU A 138 13.69 13.26 -17.38
C LEU A 138 13.35 14.51 -16.56
N SER A 139 13.89 14.63 -15.34
CA SER A 139 13.72 15.83 -14.50
C SER A 139 14.68 16.97 -14.84
N VAL A 140 15.70 16.69 -15.67
CA VAL A 140 16.78 17.63 -16.00
C VAL A 140 16.57 18.19 -17.41
N ARG A 141 16.97 19.44 -17.63
CA ARG A 141 16.97 20.02 -18.97
C ARG A 141 18.04 19.33 -19.82
N MET A 142 17.67 18.85 -21.01
CA MET A 142 18.60 18.14 -21.90
C MET A 142 19.73 19.04 -22.40
N GLY A 143 20.96 18.59 -22.17
CA GLY A 143 22.17 19.09 -22.80
C GLY A 143 22.88 17.98 -23.57
N LYS A 144 24.02 18.29 -24.19
CA LYS A 144 24.75 17.33 -25.05
C LYS A 144 25.27 16.11 -24.29
N GLU A 145 25.63 16.27 -23.03
CA GLU A 145 26.13 15.17 -22.19
C GLU A 145 24.97 14.27 -21.74
N GLU A 146 23.85 14.87 -21.34
CA GLU A 146 22.62 14.17 -20.96
C GLU A 146 22.03 13.38 -22.12
N GLU A 147 22.04 13.94 -23.34
CA GLU A 147 21.63 13.24 -24.56
C GLU A 147 22.49 11.99 -24.82
N LEU A 148 23.82 12.10 -24.66
CA LEU A 148 24.71 10.95 -24.84
C LEU A 148 24.45 9.86 -23.79
N LEU A 149 24.27 10.24 -22.52
CA LEU A 149 23.92 9.31 -21.45
C LEU A 149 22.57 8.64 -21.70
N MET A 150 21.60 9.36 -22.26
CA MET A 150 20.30 8.83 -22.63
C MET A 150 20.38 7.82 -23.78
N ILE A 151 21.15 8.13 -24.83
CA ILE A 151 21.39 7.20 -25.95
C ILE A 151 22.05 5.92 -25.44
N ASN A 152 23.08 6.05 -24.59
CA ASN A 152 23.76 4.89 -24.01
C ASN A 152 22.81 4.04 -23.15
N GLY A 153 22.02 4.68 -22.27
CA GLY A 153 21.04 3.98 -21.44
C GLY A 153 19.96 3.26 -22.24
N LEU A 154 19.46 3.87 -23.32
CA LEU A 154 18.52 3.21 -24.25
C LEU A 154 19.19 2.03 -24.98
N GLY A 155 20.45 2.18 -25.37
CA GLY A 155 21.25 1.11 -25.95
C GLY A 155 21.41 -0.08 -25.00
N ASP A 156 21.70 0.17 -23.72
CA ASP A 156 21.85 -0.87 -22.70
C ASP A 156 20.53 -1.60 -22.44
N ILE A 157 19.40 -0.89 -22.44
CA ILE A 157 18.05 -1.50 -22.35
C ILE A 157 17.77 -2.39 -23.56
N MET A 158 18.04 -1.90 -24.77
CA MET A 158 17.81 -2.64 -26.01
C MET A 158 18.71 -3.88 -26.13
N ASN A 159 19.94 -3.81 -25.63
CA ASN A 159 20.89 -4.92 -25.66
C ASN A 159 20.67 -5.94 -24.53
N ASN A 160 19.68 -5.72 -23.65
CA ASN A 160 19.39 -6.60 -22.54
C ASN A 160 18.42 -7.73 -22.95
N LYS A 161 18.80 -9.00 -22.77
CA LYS A 161 17.93 -10.14 -23.10
C LYS A 161 16.62 -10.18 -22.29
N VAL A 162 16.59 -9.65 -21.06
CA VAL A 162 15.39 -9.61 -20.21
C VAL A 162 14.29 -8.75 -20.83
N PHE A 163 14.67 -7.71 -21.59
CA PHE A 163 13.74 -6.86 -22.33
C PHE A 163 12.83 -7.68 -23.26
N TYR A 164 13.41 -8.67 -23.95
CA TYR A 164 12.69 -9.53 -24.88
C TYR A 164 12.02 -10.74 -24.21
N GLN A 165 12.64 -11.29 -23.17
CA GLN A 165 12.12 -12.45 -22.46
C GLN A 165 10.90 -12.13 -21.59
N HIS A 166 10.84 -10.92 -21.03
CA HIS A 166 9.84 -10.53 -20.03
C HIS A 166 9.08 -9.25 -20.45
N PRO A 167 8.24 -9.28 -21.51
CA PRO A 167 7.48 -8.10 -21.96
C PRO A 167 6.48 -7.58 -20.91
N ASN A 168 5.99 -8.44 -20.02
CA ASN A 168 5.10 -8.02 -18.93
C ASN A 168 5.84 -7.20 -17.87
N LEU A 169 7.12 -7.51 -17.59
CA LEU A 169 7.95 -6.69 -16.70
C LEU A 169 8.13 -5.29 -17.28
N MET A 170 8.31 -5.18 -18.60
CA MET A 170 8.42 -3.89 -19.30
C MET A 170 7.16 -3.03 -19.19
N ARG A 171 5.99 -3.68 -19.18
CA ARG A 171 4.70 -3.01 -18.93
C ARG A 171 4.57 -2.58 -17.48
N VAL A 172 4.85 -3.48 -16.53
CA VAL A 172 4.76 -3.21 -15.08
C VAL A 172 5.70 -2.07 -14.67
N LEU A 173 6.90 -2.04 -15.24
CA LEU A 173 7.86 -0.98 -15.01
C LEU A 173 7.42 0.35 -15.64
N GLY A 174 6.45 0.41 -16.55
CA GLY A 174 6.07 1.66 -17.22
C GLY A 174 7.16 2.18 -18.16
N MET A 175 7.98 1.30 -18.74
CA MET A 175 9.12 1.71 -19.56
C MET A 175 8.70 2.47 -20.83
N HIS A 176 7.57 2.07 -21.43
CA HIS A 176 6.99 2.79 -22.57
C HIS A 176 6.56 4.21 -22.22
N GLU A 177 6.06 4.44 -21.00
CA GLU A 177 5.72 5.79 -20.49
C GLU A 177 6.99 6.65 -20.40
N THR A 178 8.06 6.10 -19.81
CA THR A 178 9.36 6.76 -19.73
C THR A 178 9.91 7.13 -21.11
N VAL A 179 9.80 6.25 -22.11
CA VAL A 179 10.26 6.54 -23.49
C VAL A 179 9.39 7.60 -24.16
N MET A 180 8.07 7.61 -23.94
CA MET A 180 7.18 8.65 -24.45
C MET A 180 7.52 10.03 -23.86
N GLU A 181 7.82 10.09 -22.56
CA GLU A 181 8.24 11.33 -21.89
C GLU A 181 9.57 11.86 -22.47
N VAL A 182 10.55 10.98 -22.71
CA VAL A 182 11.80 11.34 -23.39
C VAL A 182 11.50 11.98 -24.76
N MET A 183 10.64 11.34 -25.56
CA MET A 183 10.31 11.83 -26.91
C MET A 183 9.67 13.22 -26.87
N VAL A 184 8.78 13.48 -25.92
CA VAL A 184 8.14 14.80 -25.76
C VAL A 184 9.17 15.86 -25.36
N ASN A 185 10.09 15.53 -24.44
CA ASN A 185 11.12 16.46 -23.98
C ASN A 185 12.08 16.88 -25.11
N VAL A 186 12.46 15.94 -25.99
CA VAL A 186 13.33 16.22 -27.14
C VAL A 186 12.60 17.07 -28.20
N LEU A 187 11.36 16.69 -28.57
CA LEU A 187 10.57 17.43 -29.57
C LEU A 187 10.13 18.81 -29.09
N GLY A 188 9.98 19.01 -27.77
CA GLY A 188 9.68 20.31 -27.18
C GLY A 188 10.87 21.28 -27.18
N ALA A 189 12.09 20.75 -27.11
CA ALA A 189 13.32 21.55 -27.14
C ALA A 189 13.54 22.19 -28.52
N GLU A 190 13.30 21.46 -29.62
CA GLU A 190 13.47 21.97 -31.00
C GLU A 190 12.53 23.13 -31.36
N LYS A 191 11.37 23.24 -30.68
CA LYS A 191 10.40 24.34 -30.92
C LYS A 191 10.71 25.61 -30.14
N SER A 192 11.60 25.53 -29.15
CA SER A 192 11.95 26.66 -28.27
C SER A 192 13.29 27.31 -28.66
N GLN A 193 13.85 26.95 -29.81
CA GLN A 193 15.13 27.42 -30.32
C GLN A 193 14.97 28.20 -31.63
#